data_AF-A0A2V5PLE2-F1
#
_entry.id   AF-A0A2V5PLE2-F1
#
_cell.length_a   1.000
_cell.length_b   1.000
_cell.length_c   1.000
_cell.angle_alpha   90.00
_cell.angle_beta   90.00
_cell.angle_gamma   90.00
#
_symmetry.space_group_name_H-M   'P 1'
#
loop_
_entity.id
_entity.type
_entity.pdbx_description
1 polymer ?
#
loop_
_entity_poly.entity_id
_entity_poly.type
_entity_poly.pdbx_seq_one_letter_code
_entity_poly.pdbx_strand_id
1 'polypeptide(L)'
;MWRVLKEEVEIEPLGEAAVAVINDDSTEVGLVHFGVVHIVRVASENVAGRRKGIVAPEFVPIAEAIENAARYESWSRFCLEQFEALLAKAATSSSTRKPSVV
;
A
#
# COMPACT_ATOMS: atom_id res chain seq x y z
N MET A 1 -0.54 9.32 6.82
CA MET A 1 -0.94 8.48 5.68
C MET A 1 -2.31 8.92 5.14
N TRP A 2 -3.42 8.78 5.90
CA TRP A 2 -4.79 8.88 5.35
C TRP A 2 -5.14 10.15 4.56
N ARG A 3 -4.60 11.32 4.94
CA ARG A 3 -4.77 12.55 4.17
C ARG A 3 -4.31 12.39 2.72
N VAL A 4 -3.11 11.85 2.51
CA VAL A 4 -2.52 11.65 1.17
C VAL A 4 -3.38 10.69 0.37
N LEU A 5 -3.75 9.53 0.93
CA LEU A 5 -4.55 8.54 0.21
C LEU A 5 -5.89 9.12 -0.28
N LYS A 6 -6.54 9.97 0.53
CA LYS A 6 -7.79 10.68 0.17
C LYS A 6 -7.61 11.78 -0.88
N GLU A 7 -6.43 12.37 -0.99
CA GLU A 7 -6.08 13.35 -2.03
C GLU A 7 -5.81 12.66 -3.37
N GLU A 8 -5.32 11.42 -3.33
CA GLU A 8 -4.94 10.63 -4.49
C GLU A 8 -6.13 9.88 -5.10
N VAL A 9 -6.86 9.10 -4.29
CA VAL A 9 -7.91 8.19 -4.77
C VAL A 9 -9.14 8.18 -3.86
N GLU A 10 -10.26 7.81 -4.44
CA GLU A 10 -11.50 7.47 -3.77
C GLU A 10 -11.58 5.97 -3.58
N ILE A 11 -11.66 5.52 -2.32
CA ILE A 11 -11.83 4.12 -1.92
C ILE A 11 -12.67 4.07 -0.63
N GLU A 12 -13.24 2.91 -0.33
CA GLU A 12 -13.97 2.65 0.92
C GLU A 12 -13.12 1.79 1.88
N PRO A 13 -12.31 2.38 2.79
CA PRO A 13 -11.43 1.63 3.66
C PRO A 13 -12.19 0.92 4.79
N LEU A 14 -11.80 -0.31 5.08
CA LEU A 14 -12.22 -1.08 6.26
C LEU A 14 -11.18 -1.02 7.39
N GLY A 15 -9.94 -0.70 7.06
CA GLY A 15 -8.85 -0.58 8.03
C GLY A 15 -7.50 -0.48 7.35
N GLU A 16 -6.49 -0.06 8.12
CA GLU A 16 -5.10 0.03 7.67
C GLU A 16 -4.13 -0.54 8.72
N ALA A 17 -2.97 -0.99 8.26
CA ALA A 17 -1.85 -1.35 9.12
C ALA A 17 -0.52 -0.91 8.48
N ALA A 18 0.31 -0.19 9.23
CA ALA A 18 1.72 0.00 8.87
C ALA A 18 2.47 -1.31 9.14
N VAL A 19 3.15 -1.83 8.13
CA VAL A 19 3.73 -3.18 8.15
C VAL A 19 5.23 -3.24 7.91
N ALA A 20 5.79 -2.22 7.26
CA ALA A 20 7.21 -2.17 6.96
C ALA A 20 7.68 -0.73 6.69
N VAL A 21 8.99 -0.59 6.55
CA VAL A 21 9.65 0.63 6.10
C VAL A 21 10.51 0.31 4.86
N ILE A 22 10.70 1.28 3.99
CA ILE A 22 11.58 1.20 2.82
C ILE A 22 12.68 2.24 3.01
N ASN A 23 13.93 1.78 2.96
CA ASN A 23 15.13 2.62 2.87
C ASN A 23 15.94 2.10 1.69
N ASP A 24 15.82 2.77 0.54
CA ASP A 24 16.33 2.32 -0.75
C ASP A 24 17.33 3.31 -1.33
N ASP A 25 18.62 3.00 -1.23
CA ASP A 25 19.70 3.87 -1.73
C ASP A 25 20.05 3.58 -3.20
N SER A 26 19.28 2.74 -3.90
CA SER A 26 19.60 2.32 -5.28
C SER A 26 19.22 3.34 -6.36
N THR A 27 18.49 4.42 -6.01
CA THR A 27 18.05 5.47 -6.92
C THR A 27 18.28 6.86 -6.32
N GLU A 28 18.44 7.89 -7.16
CA GLU A 28 18.61 9.28 -6.69
C GLU A 28 17.46 9.76 -5.81
N VAL A 29 16.23 9.35 -6.15
CA VAL A 29 15.03 9.66 -5.36
C VAL A 29 15.07 8.89 -4.04
N GLY A 30 15.39 7.60 -4.08
CA GLY A 30 15.42 6.76 -2.88
C GLY A 30 16.42 7.24 -1.82
N LEU A 31 17.59 7.76 -2.24
CA LEU A 31 18.62 8.34 -1.36
C LEU A 31 18.11 9.48 -0.45
N VAL A 32 17.00 10.13 -0.81
CA VAL A 32 16.44 11.26 -0.05
C VAL A 32 15.04 10.99 0.47
N HIS A 33 14.53 9.76 0.35
CA HIS A 33 13.18 9.39 0.81
C HIS A 33 13.19 8.18 1.74
N PHE A 34 12.44 8.29 2.83
CA PHE A 34 12.15 7.18 3.74
C PHE A 34 10.68 6.78 3.61
N GLY A 35 10.43 5.54 3.21
CA GLY A 35 9.09 5.02 2.94
C GLY A 35 8.49 4.28 4.13
N VAL A 36 7.16 4.39 4.31
CA VAL A 36 6.39 3.54 5.23
C VAL A 36 5.34 2.79 4.42
N VAL A 37 5.34 1.47 4.53
CA VAL A 37 4.41 0.60 3.79
C VAL A 37 3.18 0.33 4.64
N HIS A 38 2.01 0.62 4.08
CA HIS A 38 0.71 0.35 4.68
C HIS A 38 -0.05 -0.68 3.84
N ILE A 39 -0.72 -1.62 4.50
CA ILE A 39 -1.77 -2.45 3.88
C ILE A 39 -3.12 -1.86 4.25
N VAL A 40 -3.90 -1.50 3.23
CA VAL A 40 -5.26 -0.98 3.38
C VAL A 40 -6.25 -2.03 2.90
N ARG A 41 -7.19 -2.41 3.75
CA ARG A 41 -8.33 -3.25 3.35
C ARG A 41 -9.46 -2.35 2.89
N VAL A 42 -10.10 -2.70 1.78
CA VAL A 42 -11.21 -1.94 1.20
C VAL A 42 -12.47 -2.81 1.10
N ALA A 43 -13.64 -2.18 1.10
CA ALA A 43 -14.93 -2.85 1.05
C ALA A 43 -15.26 -3.42 -0.33
N SER A 44 -14.72 -2.81 -1.38
CA SER A 44 -14.90 -3.23 -2.78
C SER A 44 -13.69 -2.80 -3.62
N GLU A 45 -13.65 -3.29 -4.86
CA GLU A 45 -12.65 -2.91 -5.87
C GLU A 45 -13.00 -1.59 -6.59
N ASN A 46 -14.02 -0.87 -6.12
CA ASN A 46 -14.34 0.46 -6.66
C ASN A 46 -13.25 1.46 -6.27
N VAL A 47 -12.57 2.02 -7.27
CA VAL A 47 -11.56 3.06 -7.10
C VAL A 47 -11.73 4.15 -8.16
N ALA A 48 -11.57 5.41 -7.77
CA ALA A 48 -11.53 6.54 -8.69
C ALA A 48 -10.37 7.47 -8.38
N GLY A 49 -9.75 8.06 -9.40
CA GLY A 49 -8.66 9.02 -9.23
C GLY A 49 -9.20 10.38 -8.77
N ARG A 50 -8.55 11.00 -7.79
CA ARG A 50 -8.88 12.35 -7.29
C ARG A 50 -7.90 13.43 -7.72
N ARG A 51 -6.84 13.03 -8.43
CA ARG A 51 -5.87 13.94 -9.05
C ARG A 51 -5.69 13.66 -10.53
N LYS A 52 -5.34 14.70 -11.28
CA LYS A 52 -5.11 14.64 -12.74
C LYS A 52 -3.99 13.67 -13.16
N GLY A 53 -3.07 13.32 -12.25
CA GLY A 53 -1.98 12.39 -12.51
C GLY A 53 -2.37 10.91 -12.51
N ILE A 54 -3.59 10.57 -12.06
CA ILE A 54 -4.09 9.19 -12.03
C ILE A 54 -5.04 9.01 -13.21
N VAL A 55 -4.61 8.25 -14.20
CA VAL A 55 -5.31 8.14 -15.49
C VAL A 55 -6.30 6.97 -15.51
N ALA A 56 -5.92 5.81 -14.94
CA ALA A 56 -6.75 4.60 -14.93
C ALA A 56 -6.45 3.79 -13.66
N PRO A 57 -6.99 4.19 -12.49
CA PRO A 57 -6.81 3.40 -11.29
C PRO A 57 -7.66 2.13 -11.36
N GLU A 58 -7.07 1.01 -10.99
CA GLU A 58 -7.72 -0.29 -10.99
C GLU A 58 -7.13 -1.19 -9.90
N PHE A 59 -7.87 -2.24 -9.56
CA PHE A 59 -7.33 -3.39 -8.84
C PHE A 59 -7.00 -4.49 -9.83
N VAL A 60 -5.81 -5.07 -9.71
CA VAL A 60 -5.37 -6.21 -10.51
C VAL A 60 -5.17 -7.44 -9.64
N PRO A 61 -5.32 -8.67 -10.17
CA PRO A 61 -4.99 -9.88 -9.46
C PRO A 61 -3.52 -9.85 -8.99
N ILE A 62 -3.28 -10.12 -7.71
CA ILE A 62 -1.93 -10.01 -7.14
C ILE A 62 -0.92 -10.95 -7.81
N ALA A 63 -1.36 -12.13 -8.24
CA ALA A 63 -0.50 -13.09 -8.94
C ALA A 63 0.05 -12.51 -10.26
N GLU A 64 -0.78 -11.80 -11.02
CA GLU A 64 -0.38 -11.14 -12.26
C GLU A 64 0.59 -9.98 -11.99
N ALA A 65 0.34 -9.20 -10.95
CA ALA A 65 1.24 -8.11 -10.55
C ALA A 65 2.62 -8.63 -10.13
N ILE A 66 2.68 -9.72 -9.36
CA ILE A 66 3.93 -10.36 -8.95
C ILE A 66 4.69 -10.92 -10.16
N GLU A 67 4.00 -11.62 -11.08
CA GLU A 67 4.61 -12.14 -12.31
C GLU A 67 5.24 -11.02 -13.15
N ASN A 68 4.61 -9.84 -13.15
CA ASN A 68 5.06 -8.67 -13.89
C ASN A 68 5.82 -7.65 -13.01
N ALA A 69 6.32 -8.03 -11.83
CA ALA A 69 6.91 -7.10 -10.86
C ALA A 69 8.04 -6.22 -11.44
N ALA A 70 8.79 -6.73 -12.42
CA ALA A 70 9.85 -6.00 -13.11
C ALA A 70 9.37 -4.80 -13.96
N ARG A 71 8.07 -4.70 -14.27
CA ARG A 71 7.47 -3.56 -14.97
C ARG A 71 7.18 -2.36 -14.06
N TYR A 72 7.22 -2.57 -12.74
CA TYR A 72 6.96 -1.54 -11.75
C TYR A 72 8.25 -0.86 -11.30
N GLU A 73 8.14 0.39 -10.84
CA GLU A 73 9.25 1.13 -10.22
C GLU A 73 9.72 0.47 -8.91
N SER A 74 10.89 0.87 -8.40
CA SER A 74 11.62 0.14 -7.35
C SER A 74 10.78 -0.14 -6.10
N TRP A 75 10.10 0.86 -5.55
CA TRP A 75 9.33 0.70 -4.30
C TRP A 75 8.08 -0.17 -4.48
N SER A 76 7.36 -0.01 -5.58
CA SER A 76 6.21 -0.87 -5.92
C SER A 76 6.66 -2.31 -6.12
N ARG A 77 7.79 -2.52 -6.81
CA ARG A 77 8.40 -3.84 -7.00
C ARG A 77 8.77 -4.50 -5.66
N PHE A 78 9.40 -3.78 -4.73
CA PHE A 78 9.73 -4.34 -3.40
C PHE A 78 8.47 -4.78 -2.65
N CYS A 79 7.38 -4.01 -2.74
CA CYS A 79 6.11 -4.40 -2.13
C CYS A 79 5.53 -5.68 -2.74
N LEU A 80 5.64 -5.87 -4.06
CA LEU A 80 5.18 -7.08 -4.75
C LEU A 80 6.05 -8.30 -4.40
N GLU A 81 7.36 -8.15 -4.43
CA GLU A 81 8.32 -9.23 -4.09
C GLU A 81 8.19 -9.71 -2.63
N GLN A 82 7.74 -8.84 -1.73
CA GLN A 82 7.55 -9.14 -0.31
C GLN A 82 6.07 -9.27 0.10
N PHE A 83 5.15 -9.36 -0.86
CA PHE A 83 3.71 -9.22 -0.61
C PHE A 83 3.19 -10.12 0.52
N GLU A 84 3.52 -11.42 0.48
CA GLU A 84 3.07 -12.40 1.49
C GLU A 84 3.56 -12.04 2.91
N ALA A 85 4.82 -11.61 3.04
CA ALA A 85 5.37 -11.20 4.33
C ALA A 85 4.70 -9.93 4.87
N LEU A 86 4.38 -8.97 3.99
CA LEU A 86 3.67 -7.75 4.34
C LEU A 86 2.22 -8.05 4.77
N LEU A 87 1.53 -8.94 4.05
CA LEU A 87 0.17 -9.35 4.36
C LEU A 87 0.09 -10.09 5.70
N ALA A 88 1.05 -10.98 5.98
CA ALA A 88 1.16 -11.68 7.26
C ALA A 88 1.32 -10.68 8.43
N LYS A 89 2.18 -9.67 8.28
CA LYS A 89 2.34 -8.61 9.30
C LYS A 89 1.05 -7.83 9.53
N ALA A 90 0.32 -7.48 8.47
CA ALA A 90 -0.96 -6.77 8.60
C ALA A 90 -1.98 -7.56 9.43
N ALA A 91 -2.04 -8.88 9.25
CA ALA A 91 -2.92 -9.74 10.04
C ALA A 91 -2.58 -9.68 11.54
N THR A 92 -1.29 -9.68 11.90
CA THR A 92 -0.85 -9.60 13.31
C THR A 92 -1.12 -8.24 13.96
N SER A 93 -1.01 -7.14 13.20
CA SER A 93 -1.21 -5.77 13.71
C SER A 93 -2.68 -5.44 14.02
N SER A 94 -3.65 -6.19 13.45
CA SER A 94 -5.08 -5.99 13.72
C SER A 94 -5.54 -6.47 15.11
N SER A 95 -4.70 -7.17 15.88
CA SER A 95 -5.04 -7.76 17.18
C SER A 95 -4.93 -6.80 18.39
N THR A 96 -4.52 -5.54 18.21
CA THR A 96 -4.26 -4.60 19.33
C THR A 96 -5.24 -3.43 19.45
N ARG A 97 -6.52 -3.60 19.10
CA ARG A 97 -7.56 -2.70 19.66
C ARG A 97 -8.03 -3.26 21.01
N LYS A 98 -7.47 -2.74 22.11
CA LYS A 98 -8.16 -2.80 23.40
C LYS A 98 -9.55 -2.17 23.20
N PRO A 99 -10.64 -2.77 23.72
CA PRO A 99 -11.91 -2.09 23.76
C PRO A 99 -11.74 -0.86 24.65
N SER A 100 -12.05 0.31 24.11
CA SER A 100 -12.22 1.52 24.91
C SER A 100 -13.30 1.22 25.95
N VAL A 101 -12.90 1.18 27.21
CA VAL A 101 -13.80 1.06 28.35
C VAL A 101 -14.43 2.43 28.56
N VAL A 102 -15.77 2.41 28.61
CA VAL A 102 -16.77 3.45 28.98
C VAL A 102 -16.86 4.74 28.17
#